data_AF-A0A2W5ES55-F1
#
_entry.id   AF-A0A2W5ES55-F1
#
_cell.length_a   1.000
_cell.length_b   1.000
_cell.length_c   1.000
_cell.angle_alpha   90.00
_cell.angle_beta   90.00
_cell.angle_gamma   90.00
#
_symmetry.space_group_name_H-M   'P 1'
#
loop_
_entity.id
_entity.type
_entity.pdbx_description
1 polymer ?
#
loop_
_entity_poly.entity_id
_entity_poly.type
_entity_poly.pdbx_seq_one_letter_code
_entity_poly.pdbx_strand_id
1 'polypeptide(L)'
;IINKKNTKNELTFNNDLILNELAIMGHSAKRSLEAQKLHYLFQSFYFTSINNYSAAIKTFVQLNELFENRITINNQNIFDYYSMLDGILSSLRMEKRTIEMGYFVDKLFVLLEHKIPEYFKIMIKKTIAINHMSLQLLSFDPSQGLNYLTHLEKDTVNKYPFIDLIKQSELLFYIALTYYRNDNTKKALKTFAKTEINLYRENTHPIFKTIKLFTLLLHYEAKDLLFLNYEIRNFVRHAKGQDNLTEIEKLLFRIFKTNDFQLKNNKELKHFLAIVKANQPNHRREIMSKQHFDFVVWAEHKLLG
;
A
#
# COMPACT_ATOMS: atom_id res chain seq x y z
N ILE A 1 7.91 28.69 4.99
CA ILE A 1 6.44 28.99 4.90
C ILE A 1 5.64 27.94 4.09
N ILE A 2 6.26 26.93 3.46
CA ILE A 2 5.54 25.94 2.62
C ILE A 2 5.14 24.65 3.39
N ASN A 3 5.54 24.49 4.66
CA ASN A 3 5.21 23.33 5.53
C ASN A 3 3.76 23.25 6.05
N LYS A 4 2.85 24.15 5.63
CA LYS A 4 1.47 24.21 6.15
C LYS A 4 0.39 23.59 5.27
N LYS A 5 0.71 23.16 4.03
CA LYS A 5 -0.33 22.70 3.08
C LYS A 5 -0.60 21.20 3.05
N ASN A 6 0.35 20.34 3.42
CA ASN A 6 0.18 18.88 3.30
C ASN A 6 -0.04 18.16 4.64
N THR A 7 0.49 18.67 5.76
CA THR A 7 -0.03 18.37 7.11
C THR A 7 -1.51 18.69 7.18
N LYS A 8 -1.92 19.77 6.51
CA LYS A 8 -3.31 20.16 6.38
C LYS A 8 -4.19 19.03 5.85
N ASN A 9 -3.79 18.12 4.97
CA ASN A 9 -4.75 17.19 4.35
C ASN A 9 -5.10 15.92 5.18
N GLU A 10 -4.25 15.53 6.13
CA GLU A 10 -4.47 14.38 7.01
C GLU A 10 -4.84 14.82 8.42
N LEU A 11 -4.30 15.97 8.87
CA LEU A 11 -5.00 16.78 9.86
C LEU A 11 -6.37 17.15 9.33
N THR A 12 -6.59 17.51 8.07
CA THR A 12 -7.97 17.74 7.59
C THR A 12 -8.72 16.44 7.47
N PHE A 13 -8.22 15.31 6.95
CA PHE A 13 -9.07 14.09 6.94
C PHE A 13 -9.47 13.66 8.36
N ASN A 14 -8.54 13.60 9.31
CA ASN A 14 -8.87 13.30 10.71
C ASN A 14 -9.67 14.43 11.36
N ASN A 15 -9.37 15.71 11.09
CA ASN A 15 -10.15 16.83 11.60
C ASN A 15 -11.53 16.88 10.96
N ASP A 16 -11.70 16.48 9.71
CA ASP A 16 -12.94 16.44 8.95
C ASP A 16 -13.76 15.25 9.48
N LEU A 17 -13.12 14.11 9.76
CA LEU A 17 -13.73 12.97 10.44
C LEU A 17 -14.17 13.35 11.86
N ILE A 18 -13.31 14.05 12.62
CA ILE A 18 -13.61 14.59 13.97
C ILE A 18 -14.71 15.64 13.90
N LEU A 19 -14.67 16.56 12.93
CA LEU A 19 -15.65 17.63 12.75
C LEU A 19 -17.00 17.05 12.33
N ASN A 20 -17.01 16.04 11.46
CA ASN A 20 -18.21 15.32 11.08
C ASN A 20 -18.77 14.53 12.27
N GLU A 21 -17.93 13.88 13.07
CA GLU A 21 -18.35 13.20 14.30
C GLU A 21 -18.96 14.20 15.29
N LEU A 22 -18.28 15.32 15.56
CA LEU A 22 -18.77 16.39 16.44
C LEU A 22 -20.08 17.02 15.93
N ALA A 23 -20.24 17.18 14.61
CA ALA A 23 -21.48 17.69 14.01
C ALA A 23 -22.65 16.71 14.18
N ILE A 24 -22.38 15.40 14.24
CA ILE A 24 -23.39 14.34 14.34
C ILE A 24 -23.71 13.97 15.80
N MET A 25 -22.93 14.42 16.79
CA MET A 25 -23.17 14.15 18.22
C MET A 25 -24.45 14.81 18.80
N GLY A 26 -25.23 15.56 18.01
CA GLY A 26 -26.57 16.02 18.37
C GLY A 26 -27.54 14.86 18.64
N HIS A 27 -28.36 14.96 19.69
CA HIS A 27 -29.14 13.85 20.28
C HIS A 27 -30.09 13.09 19.31
N SER A 28 -30.47 13.66 18.17
CA SER A 28 -31.33 13.03 17.16
C SER A 28 -30.57 12.28 16.04
N ALA A 29 -29.29 12.58 15.82
CA ALA A 29 -28.50 12.04 14.71
C ALA A 29 -27.77 10.72 15.05
N LYS A 30 -27.53 10.40 16.34
CA LYS A 30 -26.92 9.14 16.79
C LYS A 30 -27.64 7.85 16.34
N ARG A 31 -28.90 7.95 15.89
CA ARG A 31 -29.68 6.80 15.43
C ARG A 31 -29.67 6.59 13.91
N SER A 32 -29.15 7.54 13.11
CA SER A 32 -29.05 7.32 11.66
C SER A 32 -27.96 6.31 11.33
N LEU A 33 -28.12 5.62 10.21
CA LEU A 33 -27.18 4.60 9.76
C LEU A 33 -25.85 5.22 9.34
N GLU A 34 -25.90 6.38 8.72
CA GLU A 34 -24.75 7.18 8.31
C GLU A 34 -23.94 7.63 9.53
N ALA A 35 -24.61 7.99 10.62
CA ALA A 35 -23.96 8.32 11.88
C ALA A 35 -23.27 7.11 12.51
N GLN A 36 -23.89 5.94 12.51
CA GLN A 36 -23.26 4.72 13.03
C GLN A 36 -22.05 4.29 12.19
N LYS A 37 -22.15 4.37 10.85
CA LYS A 37 -21.03 4.14 9.94
C LYS A 37 -19.86 5.08 10.25
N LEU A 38 -20.14 6.38 10.33
CA LEU A 38 -19.12 7.38 10.63
C LEU A 38 -18.49 7.14 12.00
N HIS A 39 -19.30 6.84 13.02
CA HIS A 39 -18.84 6.59 14.38
C HIS A 39 -17.88 5.40 14.45
N TYR A 40 -18.24 4.26 13.85
CA TYR A 40 -17.37 3.10 13.81
C TYR A 40 -16.10 3.35 12.98
N LEU A 41 -16.22 4.09 11.88
CA LEU A 41 -15.05 4.48 11.09
C LEU A 41 -14.10 5.35 11.93
N PHE A 42 -14.63 6.36 12.64
CA PHE A 42 -13.88 7.19 13.57
C PHE A 42 -13.19 6.37 14.67
N GLN A 43 -13.93 5.50 15.36
CA GLN A 43 -13.37 4.65 16.41
C GLN A 43 -12.26 3.73 15.88
N SER A 44 -12.43 3.14 14.70
CA SER A 44 -11.44 2.24 14.13
C SER A 44 -10.13 2.96 13.80
N PHE A 45 -10.20 4.17 13.24
CA PHE A 45 -9.02 5.01 12.99
C PHE A 45 -8.38 5.51 14.28
N TYR A 46 -9.20 5.92 15.25
CA TYR A 46 -8.71 6.34 16.56
C TYR A 46 -7.92 5.22 17.23
N PHE A 47 -8.50 4.02 17.35
CA PHE A 47 -7.84 2.87 17.97
C PHE A 47 -6.57 2.45 17.22
N THR A 48 -6.58 2.49 15.89
CA THR A 48 -5.37 2.25 15.07
C THR A 48 -4.28 3.28 15.39
N SER A 49 -4.63 4.57 15.48
CA SER A 49 -3.67 5.65 15.74
C SER A 49 -2.99 5.57 17.11
N ILE A 50 -3.67 5.02 18.11
CA ILE A 50 -3.12 4.78 19.45
C ILE A 50 -2.54 3.37 19.63
N ASN A 51 -2.36 2.62 18.53
CA ASN A 51 -1.87 1.24 18.52
C ASN A 51 -2.73 0.24 19.31
N ASN A 52 -4.00 0.55 19.59
CA ASN A 52 -4.95 -0.37 20.22
C ASN A 52 -5.64 -1.25 19.17
N TYR A 53 -4.86 -2.14 18.56
CA TYR A 53 -5.32 -2.96 17.44
C TYR A 53 -6.47 -3.90 17.81
N SER A 54 -6.49 -4.44 19.04
CA SER A 54 -7.59 -5.30 19.50
C SER A 54 -8.94 -4.57 19.47
N ALA A 55 -8.97 -3.32 19.93
CA ALA A 55 -10.16 -2.49 19.87
C ALA A 55 -10.51 -2.12 18.42
N ALA A 56 -9.52 -1.75 17.59
CA ALA A 56 -9.74 -1.45 16.17
C ALA A 56 -10.38 -2.63 15.42
N ILE A 57 -9.88 -3.85 15.64
CA ILE A 57 -10.42 -5.07 15.02
C ILE A 57 -11.87 -5.33 15.45
N LYS A 58 -12.18 -5.19 16.75
CA LYS A 58 -13.56 -5.31 17.24
C LYS A 58 -14.48 -4.31 16.57
N THR A 59 -14.04 -3.05 16.44
CA THR A 59 -14.79 -2.01 15.74
C THR A 59 -14.97 -2.33 14.25
N PHE A 60 -13.96 -2.88 13.58
CA PHE A 60 -14.08 -3.34 12.18
C PHE A 60 -15.12 -4.45 12.01
N VAL A 61 -15.17 -5.41 12.95
CA VAL A 61 -16.19 -6.47 12.93
C VAL A 61 -17.59 -5.87 13.12
N GLN A 62 -17.76 -4.95 14.08
CA GLN A 62 -19.05 -4.26 14.30
C GLN A 62 -19.49 -3.45 13.07
N LEU A 63 -18.55 -2.77 12.40
CA LEU A 63 -18.82 -2.07 11.16
C LEU A 63 -19.25 -3.04 10.06
N ASN A 64 -18.59 -4.19 9.92
CA ASN A 64 -18.98 -5.22 8.96
C ASN A 64 -20.40 -5.74 9.22
N GLU A 65 -20.74 -6.08 10.47
CA GLU A 65 -22.08 -6.54 10.86
C GLU A 65 -23.17 -5.51 10.51
N LEU A 66 -22.89 -4.22 10.70
CA LEU A 66 -23.79 -3.13 10.30
C LEU A 66 -24.11 -3.16 8.80
N PHE A 67 -23.12 -3.47 7.96
CA PHE A 67 -23.29 -3.56 6.51
C PHE A 67 -23.98 -4.87 6.09
N GLU A 68 -23.59 -6.03 6.63
CA GLU A 68 -24.16 -7.34 6.28
C GLU A 68 -25.67 -7.40 6.56
N ASN A 69 -26.11 -6.84 7.70
CA ASN A 69 -27.51 -6.72 8.05
C ASN A 69 -28.34 -5.91 7.03
N ARG A 70 -27.71 -5.16 6.13
CA ARG A 70 -28.38 -4.24 5.18
C ARG A 70 -28.23 -4.65 3.72
N ILE A 71 -27.11 -5.26 3.34
CA ILE A 71 -26.92 -5.79 1.98
C ILE A 71 -27.95 -6.88 1.69
N THR A 72 -28.18 -7.76 2.66
CA THR A 72 -29.17 -8.83 2.64
C THR A 72 -30.59 -8.31 2.37
N ILE A 73 -30.87 -7.05 2.70
CA ILE A 73 -32.22 -6.48 2.62
C ILE A 73 -32.47 -5.77 1.28
N ASN A 74 -31.50 -5.01 0.73
CA ASN A 74 -31.79 -4.10 -0.39
C ASN A 74 -30.82 -4.10 -1.58
N ASN A 75 -29.68 -4.81 -1.58
CA ASN A 75 -28.62 -4.72 -2.62
C ASN A 75 -28.15 -3.27 -2.96
N GLN A 76 -28.59 -2.25 -2.24
CA GLN A 76 -28.46 -0.85 -2.65
C GLN A 76 -27.06 -0.26 -2.39
N ASN A 77 -26.20 -0.94 -1.64
CA ASN A 77 -24.91 -0.38 -1.19
C ASN A 77 -23.72 -1.35 -1.31
N ILE A 78 -23.72 -2.23 -2.31
CA ILE A 78 -22.64 -3.22 -2.51
C ILE A 78 -21.28 -2.53 -2.74
N PHE A 79 -21.27 -1.39 -3.45
CA PHE A 79 -20.05 -0.61 -3.68
C PHE A 79 -19.48 -0.02 -2.38
N ASP A 80 -20.33 0.53 -1.52
CA ASP A 80 -19.91 1.08 -0.22
C ASP A 80 -19.37 -0.03 0.69
N TYR A 81 -19.99 -1.20 0.65
CA TYR A 81 -19.52 -2.34 1.42
C TYR A 81 -18.15 -2.82 0.95
N TYR A 82 -17.96 -2.96 -0.37
CA TYR A 82 -16.65 -3.26 -0.93
C TYR A 82 -15.61 -2.21 -0.54
N SER A 83 -15.95 -0.91 -0.63
CA SER A 83 -15.03 0.18 -0.28
C SER A 83 -14.62 0.13 1.19
N MET A 84 -15.57 -0.23 2.06
CA MET A 84 -15.32 -0.45 3.49
C MET A 84 -14.40 -1.66 3.70
N LEU A 85 -14.68 -2.81 3.08
CA LEU A 85 -13.83 -4.00 3.17
C LEU A 85 -12.40 -3.74 2.64
N ASP A 86 -12.26 -3.07 1.50
CA ASP A 86 -10.96 -2.72 0.92
C ASP A 86 -10.14 -1.80 1.86
N GLY A 87 -10.82 -0.83 2.50
CA GLY A 87 -10.23 0.02 3.52
C GLY A 87 -9.74 -0.75 4.74
N ILE A 88 -10.58 -1.62 5.32
CA ILE A 88 -10.20 -2.48 6.45
C ILE A 88 -9.00 -3.36 6.08
N LEU A 89 -9.06 -4.03 4.93
CA LEU A 89 -7.99 -4.90 4.46
C LEU A 89 -6.68 -4.11 4.25
N SER A 90 -6.76 -2.88 3.73
CA SER A 90 -5.59 -2.01 3.63
C SER A 90 -4.98 -1.70 4.99
N SER A 91 -5.79 -1.38 5.99
CA SER A 91 -5.32 -1.14 7.36
C SER A 91 -4.71 -2.40 7.99
N LEU A 92 -5.35 -3.56 7.84
CA LEU A 92 -4.83 -4.81 8.37
C LEU A 92 -3.51 -5.25 7.70
N ARG A 93 -3.37 -5.02 6.38
CA ARG A 93 -2.10 -5.24 5.66
C ARG A 93 -0.97 -4.39 6.22
N MET A 94 -1.23 -3.10 6.49
CA MET A 94 -0.23 -2.21 7.08
C MET A 94 0.30 -2.73 8.42
N GLU A 95 -0.60 -3.28 9.23
CA GLU A 95 -0.28 -3.83 10.55
C GLU A 95 0.15 -5.31 10.52
N LYS A 96 0.26 -5.91 9.33
CA LYS A 96 0.63 -7.32 9.12
C LYS A 96 -0.25 -8.29 9.91
N ARG A 97 -1.55 -7.97 10.07
CA ARG A 97 -2.54 -8.76 10.81
C ARG A 97 -3.14 -9.86 9.93
N THR A 98 -2.35 -10.90 9.71
CA THR A 98 -2.63 -11.94 8.70
C THR A 98 -3.87 -12.78 9.00
N ILE A 99 -4.13 -13.07 10.27
CA ILE A 99 -5.25 -13.91 10.71
C ILE A 99 -6.58 -13.17 10.45
N GLU A 100 -6.64 -11.91 10.87
CA GLU A 100 -7.84 -11.08 10.77
C GLU A 100 -8.16 -10.70 9.32
N MET A 101 -7.14 -10.58 8.46
CA MET A 101 -7.35 -10.38 7.02
C MET A 101 -8.19 -11.49 6.40
N GLY A 102 -8.01 -12.75 6.83
CA GLY A 102 -8.77 -13.90 6.32
C GLY A 102 -10.28 -13.68 6.44
N TYR A 103 -10.74 -13.24 7.61
CA TYR A 103 -12.15 -12.97 7.88
C TYR A 103 -12.76 -11.98 6.88
N PHE A 104 -12.08 -10.87 6.56
CA PHE A 104 -12.59 -9.86 5.63
C PHE A 104 -12.41 -10.25 4.16
N VAL A 105 -11.40 -11.07 3.82
CA VAL A 105 -11.25 -11.65 2.49
C VAL A 105 -12.40 -12.61 2.18
N ASP A 106 -12.85 -13.40 3.14
CA ASP A 106 -14.02 -14.29 2.97
C ASP A 106 -15.28 -13.50 2.60
N LYS A 107 -15.45 -12.29 3.16
CA LYS A 107 -16.56 -11.39 2.80
C LYS A 107 -16.49 -10.90 1.35
N LEU A 108 -15.29 -10.72 0.80
CA LEU A 108 -15.13 -10.38 -0.63
C LEU A 108 -15.55 -11.53 -1.54
N PHE A 109 -15.33 -12.78 -1.13
CA PHE A 109 -15.83 -13.94 -1.89
C PHE A 109 -17.35 -13.99 -1.92
N VAL A 110 -18.01 -13.72 -0.79
CA VAL A 110 -19.48 -13.60 -0.74
C VAL A 110 -19.98 -12.53 -1.72
N LEU A 111 -19.29 -11.38 -1.81
CA LEU A 111 -19.67 -10.33 -2.79
C LEU A 111 -19.62 -10.78 -4.25
N LEU A 112 -18.74 -11.72 -4.60
CA LEU A 112 -18.65 -12.25 -5.96
C LEU A 112 -19.85 -13.12 -6.36
N GLU A 113 -20.59 -13.65 -5.38
CA GLU A 113 -21.81 -14.44 -5.60
C GLU A 113 -23.01 -13.56 -6.00
N HIS A 114 -22.98 -12.28 -5.67
CA HIS A 114 -24.04 -11.34 -6.06
C HIS A 114 -24.04 -11.05 -7.57
N LYS A 115 -25.21 -10.67 -8.09
CA LYS A 115 -25.35 -10.21 -9.47
C LYS A 115 -24.79 -8.79 -9.63
N ILE A 116 -23.48 -8.71 -9.82
CA ILE A 116 -22.74 -7.45 -10.02
C ILE A 116 -22.12 -7.34 -11.42
N PRO A 117 -21.88 -6.11 -11.91
CA PRO A 117 -21.21 -5.89 -13.20
C PRO A 117 -19.82 -6.53 -13.25
N GLU A 118 -19.42 -6.99 -14.44
CA GLU A 118 -18.14 -7.69 -14.63
C GLU A 118 -16.93 -6.86 -14.20
N TYR A 119 -16.93 -5.56 -14.48
CA TYR A 119 -15.85 -4.68 -14.06
C TYR A 119 -15.66 -4.63 -12.53
N PHE A 120 -16.77 -4.72 -11.80
CA PHE A 120 -16.78 -4.70 -10.34
C PHE A 120 -16.31 -6.04 -9.76
N LYS A 121 -16.69 -7.16 -10.40
CA LYS A 121 -16.11 -8.48 -10.10
C LYS A 121 -14.60 -8.48 -10.25
N ILE A 122 -14.10 -7.92 -11.35
CA ILE A 122 -12.66 -7.80 -11.58
C ILE A 122 -12.01 -6.96 -10.49
N MET A 123 -12.62 -5.85 -10.06
CA MET A 123 -12.09 -5.03 -8.97
C MET A 123 -11.98 -5.81 -7.65
N ILE A 124 -13.02 -6.56 -7.27
CA ILE A 124 -13.00 -7.43 -6.08
C ILE A 124 -11.90 -8.50 -6.21
N LYS A 125 -11.80 -9.17 -7.37
CA LYS A 125 -10.75 -10.17 -7.64
C LYS A 125 -9.34 -9.60 -7.49
N LYS A 126 -9.11 -8.35 -7.94
CA LYS A 126 -7.81 -7.67 -7.74
C LYS A 126 -7.50 -7.48 -6.26
N THR A 127 -8.50 -7.07 -5.47
CA THR A 127 -8.35 -6.90 -4.02
C THR A 127 -8.06 -8.22 -3.31
N ILE A 128 -8.76 -9.30 -3.67
CA ILE A 128 -8.47 -10.64 -3.14
C ILE A 128 -7.03 -11.04 -3.48
N ALA A 129 -6.61 -10.86 -4.73
CA ALA A 129 -5.27 -11.23 -5.19
C ALA A 129 -4.16 -10.43 -4.47
N ILE A 130 -4.34 -9.14 -4.27
CA ILE A 130 -3.43 -8.28 -3.51
C ILE A 130 -3.28 -8.79 -2.08
N ASN A 131 -4.40 -9.07 -1.39
CA ASN A 131 -4.37 -9.54 -0.01
C ASN A 131 -3.70 -10.92 0.09
N HIS A 132 -4.05 -11.85 -0.80
CA HIS A 132 -3.43 -13.16 -0.82
C HIS A 132 -1.90 -13.09 -1.03
N MET A 133 -1.45 -12.32 -2.04
CA MET A 133 -0.02 -12.13 -2.27
C MET A 133 0.67 -11.45 -1.07
N SER A 134 0.03 -10.46 -0.44
CA SER A 134 0.60 -9.80 0.75
C SER A 134 0.77 -10.76 1.94
N LEU A 135 -0.14 -11.72 2.13
CA LEU A 135 -0.01 -12.77 3.15
C LEU A 135 1.17 -13.70 2.84
N GLN A 136 1.31 -14.09 1.58
CA GLN A 136 2.42 -14.94 1.13
C GLN A 136 3.77 -14.24 1.28
N LEU A 137 3.82 -12.90 1.20
CA LEU A 137 5.04 -12.16 1.47
C LEU A 137 5.51 -12.26 2.93
N LEU A 138 4.58 -12.49 3.86
CA LEU A 138 4.89 -12.72 5.28
C LEU A 138 5.23 -14.19 5.57
N SER A 139 4.90 -15.10 4.66
CA SER A 139 5.33 -16.49 4.73
C SER A 139 6.82 -16.63 4.38
N PHE A 140 7.47 -17.61 5.01
CA PHE A 140 8.88 -17.97 4.77
C PHE A 140 9.10 -18.74 3.47
N ASP A 141 8.05 -19.02 2.70
CA ASP A 141 8.11 -19.82 1.48
C ASP A 141 7.72 -18.98 0.24
N PRO A 142 8.71 -18.45 -0.50
CA PRO A 142 8.47 -17.68 -1.72
C PRO A 142 7.74 -18.46 -2.82
N SER A 143 7.82 -19.79 -2.82
CA SER A 143 7.29 -20.64 -3.90
C SER A 143 5.76 -20.63 -3.95
N GLN A 144 5.10 -20.45 -2.80
CA GLN A 144 3.64 -20.37 -2.71
C GLN A 144 3.10 -19.16 -3.48
N GLY A 145 3.82 -18.04 -3.42
CA GLY A 145 3.49 -16.84 -4.20
C GLY A 145 3.52 -17.10 -5.69
N LEU A 146 4.55 -17.79 -6.17
CA LEU A 146 4.67 -18.13 -7.57
C LEU A 146 3.57 -19.11 -8.01
N ASN A 147 3.24 -20.10 -7.18
CA ASN A 147 2.14 -21.03 -7.46
C ASN A 147 0.79 -20.30 -7.59
N TYR A 148 0.50 -19.37 -6.69
CA TYR A 148 -0.71 -18.54 -6.79
C TYR A 148 -0.73 -17.73 -8.09
N LEU A 149 0.39 -17.09 -8.47
CA LEU A 149 0.49 -16.35 -9.72
C LEU A 149 0.25 -17.21 -10.97
N THR A 150 0.63 -18.48 -10.96
CA THR A 150 0.37 -19.38 -12.10
C THR A 150 -1.11 -19.70 -12.28
N HIS A 151 -1.88 -19.71 -11.19
CA HIS A 151 -3.31 -19.97 -11.19
C HIS A 151 -4.16 -18.68 -11.23
N LEU A 152 -3.55 -17.51 -11.05
CA LEU A 152 -4.25 -16.23 -11.13
C LEU A 152 -4.81 -16.04 -12.54
N GLU A 153 -6.14 -15.85 -12.60
CA GLU A 153 -6.83 -15.60 -13.86
C GLU A 153 -6.22 -14.39 -14.59
N LYS A 154 -5.83 -14.59 -15.85
CA LYS A 154 -5.25 -13.52 -16.70
C LYS A 154 -6.15 -12.29 -16.80
N ASP A 155 -7.47 -12.51 -16.77
CA ASP A 155 -8.48 -11.45 -16.82
C ASP A 155 -8.44 -10.54 -15.59
N THR A 156 -8.15 -11.09 -14.41
CA THR A 156 -7.99 -10.29 -13.17
C THR A 156 -6.89 -9.24 -13.32
N VAL A 157 -5.83 -9.55 -14.08
CA VAL A 157 -4.70 -8.65 -14.31
C VAL A 157 -4.93 -7.70 -15.49
N ASN A 158 -5.50 -8.21 -16.58
CA ASN A 158 -5.50 -7.50 -17.86
C ASN A 158 -6.82 -6.79 -18.18
N LYS A 159 -7.97 -7.22 -17.61
CA LYS A 159 -9.25 -6.53 -17.84
C LYS A 159 -9.35 -5.27 -16.99
N TYR A 160 -9.94 -4.24 -17.60
CA TYR A 160 -10.26 -2.97 -16.96
C TYR A 160 -9.09 -2.34 -16.16
N PRO A 161 -7.89 -2.19 -16.75
CA PRO A 161 -6.72 -1.70 -16.03
C PRO A 161 -6.83 -0.22 -15.64
N PHE A 162 -7.71 0.53 -16.31
CA PHE A 162 -7.89 1.98 -16.12
C PHE A 162 -9.07 2.36 -15.22
N ILE A 163 -9.83 1.40 -14.70
CA ILE A 163 -10.96 1.70 -13.79
C ILE A 163 -10.47 2.21 -12.44
N ASP A 164 -9.43 1.57 -11.91
CA ASP A 164 -8.77 2.00 -10.69
C ASP A 164 -7.25 1.85 -10.90
N LEU A 165 -6.61 2.97 -11.24
CA LEU A 165 -5.17 3.02 -11.53
C LEU A 165 -4.34 2.68 -10.31
N ILE A 166 -4.81 3.07 -9.12
CA ILE A 166 -4.12 2.82 -7.85
C ILE A 166 -4.16 1.33 -7.56
N LYS A 167 -5.34 0.70 -7.62
CA LYS A 167 -5.50 -0.74 -7.40
C LYS A 167 -4.77 -1.57 -8.44
N GLN A 168 -4.82 -1.17 -9.71
CA GLN A 168 -4.07 -1.84 -10.77
C GLN A 168 -2.56 -1.79 -10.50
N SER A 169 -2.06 -0.65 -10.04
CA SER A 169 -0.64 -0.47 -9.74
C SER A 169 -0.22 -1.25 -8.49
N GLU A 170 -1.08 -1.29 -7.46
CA GLU A 170 -0.89 -2.13 -6.28
C GLU A 170 -0.80 -3.61 -6.66
N LEU A 171 -1.74 -4.10 -7.49
CA LEU A 171 -1.70 -5.48 -7.98
C LEU A 171 -0.40 -5.80 -8.73
N LEU A 172 -0.02 -4.94 -9.69
CA LEU A 172 1.20 -5.15 -10.47
C LEU A 172 2.45 -5.09 -9.59
N PHE A 173 2.44 -4.28 -8.54
CA PHE A 173 3.49 -4.24 -7.54
C PHE A 173 3.64 -5.59 -6.81
N TYR A 174 2.55 -6.15 -6.28
CA TYR A 174 2.60 -7.46 -5.60
C TYR A 174 3.01 -8.60 -6.54
N ILE A 175 2.58 -8.57 -7.82
CA ILE A 175 3.03 -9.53 -8.83
C ILE A 175 4.55 -9.41 -9.05
N ALA A 176 5.06 -8.20 -9.24
CA ALA A 176 6.49 -7.97 -9.45
C ALA A 176 7.33 -8.35 -8.22
N LEU A 177 6.84 -8.05 -7.02
CA LEU A 177 7.49 -8.40 -5.76
C LEU A 177 7.53 -9.92 -5.56
N THR A 178 6.49 -10.64 -5.96
CA THR A 178 6.47 -12.11 -5.94
C THR A 178 7.51 -12.69 -6.90
N TYR A 179 7.64 -12.15 -8.11
CA TYR A 179 8.72 -12.55 -9.03
C TYR A 179 10.11 -12.24 -8.46
N TYR A 180 10.27 -11.07 -7.82
CA TYR A 180 11.53 -10.67 -7.19
C TYR A 180 11.95 -11.64 -6.09
N ARG A 181 11.04 -12.03 -5.18
CA ARG A 181 11.32 -13.01 -4.11
C ARG A 181 11.65 -14.42 -4.61
N ASN A 182 11.35 -14.72 -5.87
CA ASN A 182 11.67 -15.99 -6.55
C ASN A 182 12.82 -15.80 -7.57
N ASP A 183 13.72 -14.84 -7.32
CA ASP A 183 14.91 -14.56 -8.13
C ASP A 183 14.64 -14.28 -9.62
N ASN A 184 13.43 -13.82 -9.95
CA ASN A 184 13.01 -13.56 -11.33
C ASN A 184 12.95 -12.05 -11.64
N THR A 185 14.08 -11.37 -11.49
CA THR A 185 14.25 -9.92 -11.70
C THR A 185 13.76 -9.47 -13.09
N LYS A 186 14.00 -10.27 -14.14
CA LYS A 186 13.55 -9.95 -15.51
C LYS A 186 12.02 -9.87 -15.62
N LYS A 187 11.28 -10.81 -15.00
CA LYS A 187 9.82 -10.77 -14.99
C LYS A 187 9.28 -9.65 -14.09
N ALA A 188 9.96 -9.34 -12.98
CA ALA A 188 9.62 -8.19 -12.14
C ALA A 188 9.71 -6.88 -12.92
N LEU A 189 10.83 -6.63 -13.62
CA LEU A 189 11.01 -5.44 -14.48
C LEU A 189 9.96 -5.37 -15.60
N LYS A 190 9.70 -6.49 -16.29
CA LYS A 190 8.66 -6.54 -17.34
C LYS A 190 7.26 -6.22 -16.79
N THR A 191 6.99 -6.58 -15.52
CA THR A 191 5.72 -6.26 -14.86
C THR A 191 5.62 -4.77 -14.56
N PHE A 192 6.69 -4.15 -14.05
CA PHE A 192 6.72 -2.69 -13.80
C PHE A 192 6.67 -1.84 -15.06
N ALA A 193 7.20 -2.31 -16.19
CA ALA A 193 7.03 -1.60 -17.47
C ALA A 193 5.54 -1.39 -17.82
N LYS A 194 4.64 -2.27 -17.38
CA LYS A 194 3.18 -2.08 -17.56
C LYS A 194 2.61 -0.92 -16.75
N THR A 195 3.29 -0.48 -15.69
CA THR A 195 2.88 0.63 -14.82
C THR A 195 3.42 1.98 -15.29
N GLU A 196 4.37 1.99 -16.22
CA GLU A 196 5.15 3.18 -16.61
C GLU A 196 4.28 4.32 -17.14
N ILE A 197 3.25 4.01 -17.93
CA ILE A 197 2.27 5.00 -18.44
C ILE A 197 1.54 5.71 -17.28
N ASN A 198 1.28 5.00 -16.18
CA ASN A 198 0.54 5.53 -15.03
C ASN A 198 1.44 6.38 -14.12
N LEU A 199 2.73 6.03 -14.03
CA LEU A 199 3.75 6.70 -13.23
C LEU A 199 4.02 8.15 -13.65
N TYR A 200 3.70 8.53 -14.89
CA TYR A 200 3.84 9.91 -15.36
C TYR A 200 2.59 10.77 -15.13
N ARG A 201 1.41 10.13 -14.99
CA ARG A 201 0.12 10.83 -14.87
C ARG A 201 -0.25 11.15 -13.43
N GLU A 202 0.06 10.28 -12.47
CA GLU A 202 -0.37 10.41 -11.08
C GLU A 202 0.80 10.30 -10.09
N ASN A 203 1.74 11.25 -10.13
CA ASN A 203 2.93 11.23 -9.27
C ASN A 203 2.67 11.46 -7.76
N THR A 204 1.43 11.69 -7.35
CA THR A 204 1.08 12.05 -5.97
C THR A 204 0.81 10.84 -5.09
N HIS A 205 0.33 9.71 -5.65
CA HIS A 205 -0.02 8.55 -4.84
C HIS A 205 1.24 7.76 -4.42
N PRO A 206 1.36 7.32 -3.15
CA PRO A 206 2.54 6.62 -2.64
C PRO A 206 2.91 5.36 -3.41
N ILE A 207 1.94 4.60 -3.91
CA ILE A 207 2.21 3.35 -4.65
C ILE A 207 3.11 3.56 -5.87
N PHE A 208 2.88 4.63 -6.63
CA PHE A 208 3.66 4.96 -7.82
C PHE A 208 5.11 5.29 -7.45
N LYS A 209 5.28 5.95 -6.30
CA LYS A 209 6.60 6.24 -5.76
C LYS A 209 7.33 4.97 -5.31
N THR A 210 6.64 4.07 -4.59
CA THR A 210 7.18 2.76 -4.21
C THR A 210 7.60 1.97 -5.46
N ILE A 211 6.76 1.93 -6.49
CA ILE A 211 7.07 1.27 -7.77
C ILE A 211 8.35 1.88 -8.38
N LYS A 212 8.47 3.21 -8.47
CA LYS A 212 9.68 3.86 -9.02
C LYS A 212 10.94 3.48 -8.25
N LEU A 213 10.91 3.58 -6.93
CA LEU A 213 12.05 3.23 -6.08
C LEU A 213 12.42 1.75 -6.21
N PHE A 214 11.42 0.87 -6.32
CA PHE A 214 11.63 -0.55 -6.51
C PHE A 214 12.17 -0.87 -7.90
N THR A 215 11.73 -0.19 -8.95
CA THR A 215 12.32 -0.32 -10.30
C THR A 215 13.79 0.07 -10.28
N LEU A 216 14.16 1.19 -9.65
CA LEU A 216 15.57 1.58 -9.47
C LEU A 216 16.37 0.50 -8.72
N LEU A 217 15.80 -0.08 -7.67
CA LEU A 217 16.39 -1.20 -6.93
C LEU A 217 16.65 -2.40 -7.85
N LEU A 218 15.69 -2.80 -8.68
CA LEU A 218 15.86 -3.91 -9.61
C LEU A 218 16.96 -3.64 -10.65
N HIS A 219 17.03 -2.43 -11.19
CA HIS A 219 18.12 -2.05 -12.12
C HIS A 219 19.48 -1.99 -11.42
N TYR A 220 19.52 -1.56 -10.16
CA TYR A 220 20.75 -1.62 -9.34
C TYR A 220 21.22 -3.06 -9.17
N GLU A 221 20.32 -3.99 -8.81
CA GLU A 221 20.68 -5.42 -8.69
C GLU A 221 21.06 -6.06 -10.04
N ALA A 222 20.49 -5.58 -11.14
CA ALA A 222 20.88 -5.97 -12.49
C ALA A 222 22.19 -5.31 -12.97
N LYS A 223 22.80 -4.42 -12.16
CA LYS A 223 24.01 -3.64 -12.48
C LYS A 223 23.88 -2.73 -13.70
N ASP A 224 22.66 -2.28 -14.01
CA ASP A 224 22.39 -1.34 -15.10
C ASP A 224 22.61 0.11 -14.62
N LEU A 225 23.89 0.48 -14.50
CA LEU A 225 24.30 1.79 -13.98
C LEU A 225 23.93 2.96 -14.90
N LEU A 226 23.81 2.72 -16.22
CA LEU A 226 23.43 3.76 -17.18
C LEU A 226 21.98 4.19 -16.98
N PHE A 227 21.07 3.22 -16.90
CA PHE A 227 19.67 3.48 -16.59
C PHE A 227 19.52 4.14 -15.22
N LEU A 228 20.18 3.58 -14.20
CA LEU A 228 20.10 4.06 -12.82
C LEU A 228 20.50 5.54 -12.69
N ASN A 229 21.62 5.94 -13.31
CA ASN A 229 22.09 7.32 -13.28
C ASN A 229 21.19 8.29 -14.05
N TYR A 230 20.58 7.84 -15.15
CA TYR A 230 19.60 8.64 -15.89
C TYR A 230 18.33 8.86 -15.05
N GLU A 231 17.76 7.78 -14.51
CA GLU A 231 16.49 7.85 -13.79
C GLU A 231 16.60 8.54 -12.42
N ILE A 232 17.71 8.38 -11.68
CA ILE A 232 17.92 9.13 -10.43
C ILE A 232 17.93 10.64 -10.72
N ARG A 233 18.58 11.09 -11.80
CA ARG A 233 18.58 12.51 -12.19
C ARG A 233 17.16 13.00 -12.53
N ASN A 234 16.41 12.21 -13.29
CA ASN A 234 15.01 12.51 -13.59
C ASN A 234 14.17 12.61 -12.31
N PHE A 235 14.37 11.68 -11.37
CA PHE A 235 13.65 11.65 -10.10
C PHE A 235 13.91 12.91 -9.26
N VAL A 236 15.19 13.27 -9.08
CA VAL A 236 15.60 14.47 -8.33
C VAL A 236 15.07 15.75 -8.99
N ARG A 237 15.06 15.82 -10.33
CA ARG A 237 14.49 16.95 -11.08
C ARG A 237 12.99 17.10 -10.83
N HIS A 238 12.24 16.00 -10.88
CA HIS A 238 10.79 16.01 -10.58
C HIS A 238 10.50 16.37 -9.12
N ALA A 239 11.37 15.97 -8.19
CA ALA A 239 11.28 16.36 -6.78
C ALA A 239 11.61 17.86 -6.56
N LYS A 240 12.00 18.62 -7.59
CA LYS A 240 12.47 20.01 -7.48
C LYS A 240 13.70 20.17 -6.57
N GLY A 241 14.61 19.19 -6.58
CA GLY A 241 15.85 19.22 -5.82
C GLY A 241 15.94 18.16 -4.72
N GLN A 242 17.15 18.01 -4.16
CA GLN A 242 17.44 16.97 -3.15
C GLN A 242 16.77 17.24 -1.79
N ASP A 243 16.45 18.49 -1.48
CA ASP A 243 15.86 18.88 -0.20
C ASP A 243 14.42 18.36 -0.02
N ASN A 244 13.74 18.02 -1.12
CA ASN A 244 12.38 17.49 -1.10
C ASN A 244 12.32 15.95 -1.07
N LEU A 245 13.47 15.29 -1.12
CA LEU A 245 13.57 13.84 -0.97
C LEU A 245 13.38 13.45 0.49
N THR A 246 12.71 12.32 0.72
CA THR A 246 12.64 11.70 2.04
C THR A 246 13.97 11.04 2.39
N GLU A 247 14.17 10.71 3.65
CA GLU A 247 15.42 10.14 4.12
C GLU A 247 15.66 8.73 3.56
N ILE A 248 14.59 7.94 3.37
CA ILE A 248 14.66 6.66 2.65
C ILE A 248 15.17 6.85 1.22
N GLU A 249 14.70 7.87 0.49
CA GLU A 249 15.13 8.11 -0.89
C GLU A 249 16.60 8.52 -0.96
N LYS A 250 17.02 9.42 -0.06
CA LYS A 250 18.42 9.84 0.06
C LYS A 250 19.31 8.64 0.36
N LEU A 251 18.89 7.75 1.25
CA LEU A 251 19.62 6.51 1.58
C LEU A 251 19.77 5.63 0.34
N LEU A 252 18.67 5.32 -0.34
CA LEU A 252 18.68 4.50 -1.54
C LEU A 252 19.56 5.10 -2.64
N PHE A 253 19.47 6.41 -2.89
CA PHE A 253 20.29 7.04 -3.93
C PHE A 253 21.78 7.06 -3.59
N ARG A 254 22.15 7.17 -2.31
CA ARG A 254 23.55 7.03 -1.88
C ARG A 254 24.05 5.60 -2.10
N ILE A 255 23.22 4.60 -1.79
CA ILE A 255 23.53 3.19 -2.07
C ILE A 255 23.70 2.97 -3.59
N PHE A 256 22.74 3.41 -4.39
CA PHE A 256 22.73 3.23 -5.85
C PHE A 256 23.90 3.90 -6.58
N LYS A 257 24.42 5.02 -6.05
CA LYS A 257 25.60 5.70 -6.57
C LYS A 257 26.91 5.03 -6.19
N THR A 258 26.89 4.11 -5.24
CA THR A 258 28.07 3.34 -4.87
C THR A 258 28.29 2.28 -5.95
N ASN A 259 29.17 2.58 -6.89
CA ASN A 259 29.54 1.66 -7.97
C ASN A 259 30.21 0.38 -7.46
N ASP A 260 30.76 0.45 -6.25
CA ASP A 260 31.32 -0.69 -5.55
C ASP A 260 30.19 -1.41 -4.80
N PHE A 261 29.62 -2.43 -5.43
CA PHE A 261 28.55 -3.27 -4.87
C PHE A 261 28.94 -3.96 -3.54
N GLN A 262 30.17 -3.77 -3.06
CA GLN A 262 30.66 -4.14 -1.73
C GLN A 262 30.21 -3.17 -0.63
N LEU A 263 28.90 -3.04 -0.45
CA LEU A 263 28.29 -2.11 0.50
C LEU A 263 28.66 -2.40 1.98
N LYS A 264 29.04 -3.65 2.30
CA LYS A 264 29.35 -4.10 3.67
C LYS A 264 30.46 -3.31 4.36
N ASN A 265 31.39 -2.74 3.61
CA ASN A 265 32.53 -2.01 4.17
C ASN A 265 32.29 -0.49 4.27
N ASN A 266 31.15 0.00 3.78
CA ASN A 266 30.86 1.42 3.73
C ASN A 266 30.35 1.94 5.08
N LYS A 267 31.27 2.41 5.93
CA LYS A 267 30.97 2.96 7.27
C LYS A 267 30.03 4.17 7.23
N GLU A 268 30.15 5.02 6.20
CA GLU A 268 29.28 6.20 6.01
C GLU A 268 27.83 5.80 5.78
N LEU A 269 27.59 4.83 4.89
CA LEU A 269 26.24 4.34 4.61
C LEU A 269 25.62 3.64 5.82
N LYS A 270 26.42 2.90 6.60
CA LYS A 270 25.95 2.29 7.86
C LYS A 270 25.54 3.35 8.89
N HIS A 271 26.34 4.40 9.04
CA HIS A 271 26.00 5.50 9.94
C HIS A 271 24.72 6.22 9.46
N PHE A 272 24.60 6.48 8.16
CA PHE A 272 23.39 7.08 7.61
C PHE A 272 22.16 6.19 7.79
N LEU A 273 22.27 4.87 7.58
CA LEU A 273 21.20 3.91 7.89
C LEU A 273 20.76 3.99 9.36
N ALA A 274 21.72 4.11 10.30
CA ALA A 274 21.41 4.25 11.72
C ALA A 274 20.62 5.54 12.01
N ILE A 275 20.98 6.66 11.36
CA ILE A 275 20.25 7.93 11.44
C ILE A 275 18.82 7.76 10.90
N VAL A 276 18.65 7.14 9.72
CA VAL A 276 17.32 6.90 9.12
C VAL A 276 16.46 6.01 10.03
N LYS A 277 17.06 5.00 10.69
CA LYS A 277 16.36 4.15 11.66
C LYS A 277 15.97 4.89 12.93
N ALA A 278 16.88 5.72 13.48
CA ALA A 278 16.64 6.48 14.70
C ALA A 278 15.56 7.55 14.50
N ASN A 279 15.56 8.18 13.33
CA ASN A 279 14.53 9.13 12.90
C ASN A 279 13.28 8.42 12.36
N GLN A 280 12.87 7.29 12.98
CA GLN A 280 11.76 6.43 12.56
C GLN A 280 10.72 7.21 11.77
N PRO A 281 10.30 6.73 10.59
CA PRO A 281 9.71 7.56 9.56
C PRO A 281 8.51 8.36 10.08
N ASN A 282 8.78 9.57 10.53
CA ASN A 282 7.77 10.50 11.04
C ASN A 282 6.94 11.09 9.88
N HIS A 283 7.22 10.67 8.64
CA HIS A 283 6.62 11.19 7.43
C HIS A 283 5.71 10.14 6.81
N ARG A 284 4.42 10.49 6.64
CA ARG A 284 3.38 9.67 5.97
C ARG A 284 3.88 9.02 4.66
N ARG A 285 4.68 9.73 3.87
CA ARG A 285 5.25 9.23 2.60
C ARG A 285 6.15 8.00 2.80
N GLU A 286 6.89 7.95 3.89
CA GLU A 286 7.77 6.84 4.24
C GLU A 286 6.97 5.68 4.87
N ILE A 287 5.95 6.00 5.67
CA ILE A 287 5.00 5.00 6.23
C ILE A 287 4.22 4.29 5.11
N MET A 288 3.72 5.02 4.11
CA MET A 288 2.98 4.45 2.98
C MET A 288 3.88 3.70 1.98
N SER A 289 5.17 4.01 1.95
CA SER A 289 6.15 3.19 1.21
C SER A 289 6.37 1.85 1.93
N LYS A 290 6.47 1.88 3.26
CA LYS A 290 6.55 0.68 4.13
C LYS A 290 5.32 -0.23 4.04
N GLN A 291 4.13 0.32 3.73
CA GLN A 291 2.91 -0.49 3.50
C GLN A 291 3.12 -1.58 2.44
N HIS A 292 3.97 -1.31 1.46
CA HIS A 292 4.16 -2.19 0.31
C HIS A 292 5.53 -2.90 0.34
N PHE A 293 6.60 -2.18 0.71
CA PHE A 293 7.94 -2.75 0.85
C PHE A 293 8.82 -1.94 1.80
N ASP A 294 9.53 -2.63 2.69
CA ASP A 294 10.45 -1.99 3.63
C ASP A 294 11.85 -1.84 3.03
N PHE A 295 12.07 -0.70 2.37
CA PHE A 295 13.38 -0.33 1.80
C PHE A 295 14.48 -0.19 2.86
N VAL A 296 14.15 0.08 4.13
CA VAL A 296 15.13 0.18 5.22
C VAL A 296 15.63 -1.21 5.58
N VAL A 297 14.74 -2.20 5.68
CA VAL A 297 15.11 -3.61 5.91
C VAL A 297 15.94 -4.15 4.74
N TRP A 298 15.58 -3.82 3.49
CA TRP A 298 16.41 -4.19 2.34
C TRP A 298 17.81 -3.56 2.41
N ALA A 299 17.91 -2.26 2.71
CA ALA A 299 19.19 -1.56 2.81
C ALA A 299 20.05 -2.14 3.95
N GLU A 300 19.43 -2.48 5.08
CA GLU A 300 20.07 -3.17 6.19
C GLU A 300 20.68 -4.51 5.77
N HIS A 301 19.91 -5.34 5.08
CA HIS A 301 20.41 -6.63 4.59
C HIS A 301 21.60 -6.46 3.65
N LYS A 302 21.62 -5.43 2.80
CA LYS A 302 22.75 -5.16 1.88
C LYS A 302 23.98 -4.57 2.58
N LEU A 303 23.79 -3.77 3.63
CA LEU A 303 24.87 -3.06 4.33
C LEU A 303 25.46 -3.87 5.50
N LEU A 304 24.66 -4.70 6.17
CA LEU A 304 25.06 -5.41 7.38
C LEU A 304 25.16 -6.93 7.19
N GLY A 305 24.36 -7.51 6.28
CA GLY A 305 24.38 -8.94 5.98
C GLY A 305 25.50 -9.28 5.02
#